data_AF-A0A4R2N6L3-F1
#
_entry.id   AF-A0A4R2N6L3-F1
#
_cell.length_a   1.000
_cell.length_b   1.000
_cell.length_c   1.000
_cell.angle_alpha   90.00
_cell.angle_beta   90.00
_cell.angle_gamma   90.00
#
_symmetry.space_group_name_H-M   'P 1'
#
loop_
_entity.id
_entity.type
_entity.pdbx_description
1 polymer ?
#
loop_
_entity_poly.entity_id
_entity_poly.type
_entity_poly.pdbx_seq_one_letter_code
_entity_poly.pdbx_strand_id
1 'polypeptide(L)'
;MSDFAKEFLGYGHDKGLDFIAKFNDTYIIAETKFLTDFGGHQNAQFNDAISTMKSQLSQTDKKVKAISILDGVLYINGNHKMMKALCSFDDSEVVISSVLLRDYLYQL
;
A
#
# COMPACT_ATOMS: atom_id res chain seq x y z
N MET A 1 -1.46 9.30 -14.09
CA MET A 1 -1.20 8.12 -13.24
C MET A 1 -2.50 7.40 -12.93
N SER A 2 -3.48 8.07 -12.31
CA SER A 2 -4.81 7.50 -12.01
C SER A 2 -5.50 6.89 -13.24
N ASP A 3 -5.59 7.64 -14.35
CA ASP A 3 -6.26 7.16 -15.57
C ASP A 3 -5.60 5.88 -16.12
N PHE A 4 -4.27 5.83 -16.14
CA PHE A 4 -3.53 4.64 -16.57
C PHE A 4 -3.84 3.42 -15.68
N ALA A 5 -3.88 3.61 -14.36
CA ALA A 5 -4.19 2.52 -13.44
C ALA A 5 -5.64 2.04 -13.60
N LYS A 6 -6.58 2.96 -13.81
CA LYS A 6 -7.99 2.65 -14.04
C LYS A 6 -8.20 1.89 -15.34
N GLU A 7 -7.59 2.37 -16.43
CA GLU A 7 -7.78 1.82 -17.77
C GLU A 7 -7.05 0.48 -17.98
N PHE A 8 -5.81 0.35 -17.46
CA PHE A 8 -4.94 -0.78 -17.79
C PHE A 8 -4.68 -1.74 -16.63
N LEU A 9 -4.76 -1.28 -15.38
CA LEU A 9 -4.37 -2.07 -14.20
C LEU A 9 -5.56 -2.52 -13.35
N GLY A 10 -6.79 -2.25 -13.78
CA GLY A 10 -8.01 -2.63 -13.07
C GLY A 10 -8.24 -1.86 -11.77
N TYR A 11 -7.54 -0.74 -11.54
CA TYR A 11 -7.69 0.04 -10.31
C TYR A 11 -9.06 0.73 -10.28
N GLY A 12 -9.94 0.31 -9.38
CA GLY A 12 -11.32 0.84 -9.31
C GLY A 12 -11.54 1.98 -8.31
N HIS A 13 -10.53 2.32 -7.52
CA HIS A 13 -10.68 3.32 -6.45
C HIS A 13 -10.44 4.74 -6.98
N ASP A 14 -11.14 5.73 -6.42
CA ASP A 14 -11.08 7.12 -6.91
C ASP A 14 -9.97 7.96 -6.29
N LYS A 15 -9.29 7.44 -5.26
CA LYS A 15 -8.29 8.16 -4.46
C LYS A 15 -7.23 7.21 -3.93
N GLY A 16 -6.09 7.78 -3.51
CA GLY A 16 -5.07 7.05 -2.76
C GLY A 16 -3.95 6.45 -3.59
N LEU A 17 -4.01 6.55 -4.93
CA LEU A 17 -2.92 6.09 -5.76
C LEU A 17 -1.80 7.14 -5.83
N ASP A 18 -0.70 6.86 -5.13
CA ASP A 18 0.48 7.74 -5.05
C ASP A 18 1.69 7.17 -5.82
N PHE A 19 1.70 5.86 -6.07
CA PHE A 19 2.83 5.16 -6.68
C PHE A 19 2.37 4.12 -7.70
N ILE A 20 3.07 4.07 -8.85
CA ILE A 20 3.02 2.97 -9.82
C ILE A 20 4.45 2.61 -10.23
N ALA A 21 4.77 1.32 -10.23
CA ALA A 21 5.99 0.79 -10.84
C ALA A 21 5.69 -0.47 -11.66
N LYS A 22 6.59 -0.80 -12.60
CA LYS A 22 6.63 -2.09 -13.27
C LYS A 22 7.97 -2.76 -12.98
N PHE A 23 7.94 -3.95 -12.41
CA PHE A 23 9.13 -4.75 -12.12
C PHE A 23 8.84 -6.23 -12.41
N ASN A 24 9.74 -6.92 -13.13
CA ASN A 24 9.58 -8.34 -13.49
C ASN A 24 8.18 -8.71 -14.01
N ASP A 25 7.68 -7.92 -14.97
CA ASP A 25 6.34 -8.03 -15.58
C ASP A 25 5.14 -7.97 -14.63
N THR A 26 5.38 -7.52 -13.39
CA THR A 26 4.35 -7.20 -12.41
C THR A 26 4.24 -5.69 -12.28
N TYR A 27 3.02 -5.17 -12.27
CA TYR A 27 2.72 -3.79 -11.90
C TYR A 27 2.48 -3.71 -10.40
N ILE A 28 3.08 -2.73 -9.76
CA ILE A 28 2.91 -2.43 -8.35
C ILE A 28 2.18 -1.11 -8.27
N ILE A 29 1.07 -1.08 -7.56
CA ILE A 29 0.34 0.14 -7.23
C ILE A 29 0.33 0.32 -5.72
N ALA A 30 0.48 1.55 -5.25
CA ALA A 30 0.47 1.80 -3.81
C ALA A 30 -0.05 3.18 -3.42
N GLU A 31 -0.61 3.23 -2.22
CA GLU A 31 -0.76 4.47 -1.46
C GLU A 31 0.47 4.66 -0.56
N THR A 32 0.93 5.90 -0.44
CA THR A 32 2.12 6.23 0.36
C THR A 32 1.78 7.20 1.48
N LYS A 33 2.28 6.95 2.70
CA LYS A 33 2.11 7.87 3.83
C LYS A 33 3.33 7.84 4.75
N PHE A 34 3.68 9.01 5.28
CA PHE A 34 4.62 9.13 6.39
C PHE A 34 3.86 9.49 7.67
N LEU A 35 3.78 8.55 8.59
CA LEU A 35 2.98 8.63 9.81
C LEU A 35 3.87 9.09 10.96
N THR A 36 3.73 10.35 11.38
CA THR A 36 4.68 11.00 12.30
C THR A 36 4.28 10.93 13.77
N ASP A 37 3.02 10.56 14.07
CA ASP A 37 2.49 10.55 15.44
C ASP A 37 1.36 9.53 15.58
N PHE A 38 0.89 9.31 16.81
CA PHE A 38 -0.30 8.54 17.12
C PHE A 38 -1.49 9.47 17.29
N GLY A 39 -2.62 9.14 16.65
CA GLY A 39 -3.83 9.96 16.82
C GLY A 39 -4.89 9.68 15.76
N GLY A 40 -6.03 10.36 15.88
CA GLY A 40 -7.16 10.18 14.96
C GLY A 40 -6.79 10.44 13.51
N HIS A 41 -6.09 11.55 13.23
CA HIS A 41 -5.69 11.92 11.87
C HIS A 41 -4.73 10.89 11.24
N GLN A 42 -3.74 10.45 12.00
CA GLN A 42 -2.74 9.47 11.55
C GLN A 42 -3.35 8.08 11.36
N ASN A 43 -4.27 7.68 12.26
CA ASN A 43 -5.03 6.44 12.08
C ASN A 43 -5.94 6.49 10.83
N ALA A 44 -6.50 7.65 10.49
CA ALA A 44 -7.29 7.81 9.28
C ALA A 44 -6.40 7.64 8.03
N GLN A 45 -5.24 8.30 7.99
CA GLN A 45 -4.28 8.14 6.90
C GLN A 45 -3.78 6.70 6.75
N PHE A 46 -3.53 6.01 7.86
CA PHE A 46 -3.21 4.58 7.84
C PHE A 46 -4.37 3.77 7.23
N ASN A 47 -5.59 3.97 7.71
CA ASN A 47 -6.76 3.24 7.21
C ASN A 47 -7.04 3.49 5.72
N ASP A 48 -6.84 4.72 5.24
CA ASP A 48 -6.98 5.06 3.82
C ASP A 48 -6.01 4.23 2.97
N ALA A 49 -4.74 4.17 3.37
CA ALA A 49 -3.74 3.38 2.65
C ALA A 49 -4.07 1.87 2.65
N ILE A 50 -4.48 1.34 3.81
CA ILE A 50 -4.91 -0.06 3.90
C ILE A 50 -6.16 -0.34 3.06
N SER A 51 -7.11 0.60 3.00
CA SER A 51 -8.30 0.49 2.15
C SER A 51 -7.92 0.44 0.67
N THR A 52 -6.95 1.26 0.25
CA THR A 52 -6.40 1.23 -1.12
C THR A 52 -5.74 -0.10 -1.43
N MET A 53 -4.90 -0.63 -0.52
CA MET A 53 -4.25 -1.93 -0.69
C MET A 53 -5.25 -3.09 -0.78
N LYS A 54 -6.30 -3.09 0.05
CA LYS A 54 -7.33 -4.14 0.06
C LYS A 54 -8.41 -3.95 -1.02
N SER A 55 -8.33 -2.88 -1.80
CA SER A 55 -9.34 -2.59 -2.83
C SER A 55 -9.31 -3.67 -3.92
N GLN A 56 -10.50 -4.11 -4.32
CA GLN A 56 -10.62 -5.12 -5.38
C GLN A 56 -10.19 -4.52 -6.71
N LEU A 57 -9.26 -5.20 -7.38
CA LEU A 57 -8.89 -4.89 -8.76
C LEU A 57 -9.92 -5.51 -9.70
N SER A 58 -10.39 -4.71 -10.65
CA SER A 58 -11.17 -5.19 -11.79
C SER A 58 -10.31 -6.12 -12.65
N GLN A 59 -10.96 -7.00 -13.41
CA GLN A 59 -10.24 -7.93 -14.28
C GLN A 59 -9.36 -7.16 -15.29
N THR A 60 -8.09 -7.56 -15.35
CA THR A 60 -7.07 -7.06 -16.28
C THR A 60 -6.21 -8.22 -16.76
N ASP A 61 -5.60 -8.09 -17.94
CA ASP A 61 -4.63 -9.04 -18.50
C ASP A 61 -3.23 -8.90 -17.85
N LYS A 62 -3.04 -7.90 -16.99
CA LYS A 62 -1.77 -7.62 -16.31
C LYS A 62 -1.68 -8.29 -14.94
N LYS A 63 -0.47 -8.66 -14.54
CA LYS A 63 -0.16 -8.99 -13.14
C LYS A 63 -0.05 -7.69 -12.36
N VAL A 64 -0.95 -7.48 -11.42
CA VAL A 64 -0.99 -6.26 -10.60
C VAL A 64 -0.98 -6.65 -9.13
N LYS A 65 -0.13 -5.99 -8.33
CA LYS A 65 -0.09 -6.09 -6.87
C LYS A 65 -0.37 -4.72 -6.27
N ALA A 66 -1.35 -4.65 -5.38
CA ALA A 66 -1.58 -3.47 -4.55
C ALA A 66 -0.85 -3.65 -3.21
N ILE A 67 -0.04 -2.67 -2.83
CA ILE A 67 0.70 -2.65 -1.57
C ILE A 67 0.48 -1.31 -0.85
N SER A 68 0.89 -1.20 0.41
CA SER A 68 1.01 0.09 1.11
C SER A 68 2.48 0.42 1.36
N ILE A 69 2.91 1.63 1.04
CA ILE A 69 4.26 2.11 1.37
C ILE A 69 4.12 3.11 2.52
N LEU A 70 4.28 2.63 3.74
CA LEU A 70 4.05 3.40 4.96
C LEU A 70 5.32 3.50 5.76
N ASP A 71 5.62 4.66 6.31
CA ASP A 71 6.83 4.88 7.10
C ASP A 71 6.55 5.72 8.35
N GLY A 72 7.45 5.69 9.33
CA GLY A 72 7.33 6.42 10.59
C GLY A 72 6.89 5.57 11.79
N VAL A 73 6.01 6.11 12.63
CA VAL A 73 5.77 5.59 13.99
C VAL A 73 5.00 4.25 14.03
N LEU A 74 4.40 3.83 12.92
CA LEU A 74 3.64 2.56 12.86
C LEU A 74 4.47 1.31 13.18
N TYR A 75 5.79 1.37 12.96
CA TYR A 75 6.73 0.28 13.22
C TYR A 75 7.28 0.26 14.64
N ILE A 76 7.04 1.32 15.43
CA ILE A 76 7.45 1.36 16.83
C ILE A 76 6.56 0.37 17.59
N ASN A 77 7.16 -0.60 18.26
CA ASN A 77 6.39 -1.60 19.00
C ASN A 77 5.56 -0.96 20.13
N GLY A 78 4.28 -1.31 20.21
CA GLY A 78 3.37 -0.78 21.23
C GLY A 78 1.92 -1.26 21.08
N ASN A 79 1.10 -0.91 22.07
CA ASN A 79 -0.32 -1.27 22.12
C ASN A 79 -1.22 -0.24 21.40
N HIS A 80 -0.94 0.03 20.12
CA HIS A 80 -1.72 0.97 19.30
C HIS A 80 -2.37 0.28 18.10
N LYS A 81 -3.37 0.95 17.50
CA LYS A 81 -4.19 0.40 16.41
C LYS A 81 -3.36 -0.04 15.20
N MET A 82 -2.39 0.78 14.78
CA MET A 82 -1.55 0.47 13.62
C MET A 82 -0.73 -0.81 13.84
N MET A 83 -0.06 -0.99 14.99
CA MET A 83 0.71 -2.20 15.26
C MET A 83 -0.17 -3.45 15.31
N LYS A 84 -1.34 -3.36 15.97
CA LYS A 84 -2.31 -4.46 15.99
C LYS A 84 -2.77 -4.86 14.59
N ALA A 85 -2.99 -3.90 13.70
CA ALA A 85 -3.36 -4.15 12.32
C ALA A 85 -2.22 -4.82 11.55
N LEU A 86 -0.99 -4.29 11.64
CA LEU A 86 0.19 -4.87 11.01
C LEU A 86 0.41 -6.33 11.40
N CYS A 87 0.23 -6.67 12.69
CA CYS A 87 0.35 -8.06 13.16
C CYS A 87 -0.80 -8.99 12.72
N SER A 88 -1.87 -8.46 12.12
CA SER A 88 -3.04 -9.23 11.70
C SER A 88 -3.10 -9.51 10.20
N PHE A 89 -2.23 -8.87 9.42
CA PHE A 89 -2.18 -9.00 7.97
C PHE A 89 -1.57 -10.33 7.54
N ASP A 90 -2.06 -10.87 6.43
CA ASP A 90 -1.47 -12.04 5.78
C ASP A 90 -0.40 -11.65 4.75
N ASP A 91 0.27 -12.65 4.17
CA ASP A 91 1.38 -12.44 3.22
C ASP A 91 0.98 -11.68 1.93
N SER A 92 -0.32 -11.59 1.62
CA SER A 92 -0.83 -10.82 0.48
C SER A 92 -1.06 -9.34 0.81
N GLU A 93 -1.18 -9.01 2.09
CA GLU A 93 -1.48 -7.66 2.61
C GLU A 93 -0.18 -6.92 2.97
N VAL A 94 0.59 -6.58 1.93
CA VAL A 94 1.95 -6.05 2.08
C VAL A 94 1.97 -4.58 2.48
N VAL A 95 2.57 -4.30 3.64
CA VAL A 95 2.93 -2.95 4.09
C VAL A 95 4.44 -2.86 4.26
N ILE A 96 5.07 -1.90 3.58
CA ILE A 96 6.53 -1.76 3.58
C ILE A 96 7.01 -0.34 3.85
N SER A 97 8.13 -0.21 4.56
CA SER A 97 8.83 1.07 4.74
C SER A 97 9.47 1.50 3.43
N SER A 98 9.51 2.80 3.19
CA SER A 98 10.12 3.39 2.00
C SER A 98 11.59 2.98 1.82
N VAL A 99 12.30 2.73 2.93
CA VAL A 99 13.72 2.34 2.91
C VAL A 99 13.93 0.90 2.42
N LEU A 100 12.92 0.04 2.52
CA LEU A 100 12.96 -1.35 2.06
C LEU A 100 12.30 -1.54 0.69
N LEU A 101 11.73 -0.47 0.10
CA LEU A 101 11.00 -0.54 -1.16
C LEU A 101 11.86 -1.14 -2.28
N ARG A 102 13.13 -0.75 -2.37
CA ARG A 102 14.06 -1.29 -3.36
C ARG A 102 14.14 -2.81 -3.21
N ASP A 103 14.51 -3.29 -2.03
CA ASP A 103 14.77 -4.71 -1.81
C ASP A 103 13.53 -5.57 -2.07
N TYR A 104 12.34 -5.06 -1.71
CA TYR A 104 11.08 -5.71 -2.05
C TYR A 104 10.83 -5.78 -3.55
N LEU A 105 11.03 -4.68 -4.29
CA LEU A 105 10.85 -4.68 -5.74
C LEU A 105 11.77 -5.70 -6.42
N TYR A 106 13.02 -5.84 -5.95
CA TYR A 106 13.98 -6.83 -6.49
C TYR A 106 13.66 -8.29 -6.15
N GLN A 107 12.72 -8.56 -5.23
CA GLN A 107 12.26 -9.91 -4.89
C GLN A 107 11.00 -10.34 -5.65
N LEU A 108 10.32 -9.42 -6.34
CA LEU A 108 9.13 -9.70 -7.16
C LEU A 108 9.45 -10.51 -8.40
#